data_AF-A0A1G5U7Z7-F1
#
_entry.id   AF-A0A1G5U7Z7-F1
#
_cell.length_a   1.000
_cell.length_b   1.000
_cell.length_c   1.000
_cell.angle_alpha   90.00
_cell.angle_beta   90.00
_cell.angle_gamma   90.00
#
_symmetry.space_group_name_H-M   'P 1'
#
loop_
_entity.id
_entity.type
_entity.pdbx_description
1 polymer ?
#
loop_
_entity_poly.entity_id
_entity_poly.type
_entity_poly.pdbx_seq_one_letter_code
_entity_poly.pdbx_strand_id
1 'polypeptide(L)'
;MTPARIRNAMTVDVEDYFQVSAFANHIPRESWSSLSCRVEVNIDRILALLDEDCTKATFFTLGWIADRYPAMVKRIVAGGHELASHGWGHCRVSDQEPHEFRNDIIQVVPEKPHL
;
A
#
# COMPACT_ATOMS: atom_id res chain seq x y z
N MET A 1 -4.70 26.61 32.36
CA MET A 1 -3.98 25.40 31.89
C MET A 1 -4.17 25.32 30.39
N THR A 2 -3.10 25.35 29.61
CA THR A 2 -3.18 25.13 28.15
C THR A 2 -3.44 23.64 27.92
N PRO A 3 -4.47 23.25 27.13
CA PRO A 3 -4.71 21.84 26.86
C PRO A 3 -3.48 21.23 26.19
N ALA A 4 -3.13 20.01 26.59
CA ALA A 4 -2.03 19.29 25.98
C ALA A 4 -2.29 19.13 24.48
N ARG A 5 -1.27 19.42 23.65
CA ARG A 5 -1.38 19.29 22.20
C ARG A 5 -1.64 17.81 21.85
N ILE A 6 -2.77 17.54 21.21
CA ILE A 6 -3.11 16.20 20.71
C ILE A 6 -2.13 15.83 19.61
N ARG A 7 -1.54 14.64 19.71
CA ARG A 7 -0.76 14.02 18.64
C ARG A 7 -1.68 13.08 17.86
N ASN A 8 -1.80 13.31 16.57
CA ASN A 8 -2.55 12.45 15.66
C ASN A 8 -1.60 11.56 14.86
N ALA A 9 -2.06 10.38 14.46
CA ALA A 9 -1.39 9.53 13.48
C ALA A 9 -2.26 9.46 12.22
N MET A 10 -1.62 9.50 11.05
CA MET A 10 -2.28 9.38 9.74
C MET A 10 -1.65 8.23 8.99
N THR A 11 -2.48 7.29 8.54
CA THR A 11 -2.06 6.12 7.78
C THR A 11 -2.88 6.01 6.50
N VAL A 12 -2.27 5.44 5.46
CA VAL A 12 -2.90 5.20 4.16
C VAL A 12 -2.61 3.77 3.75
N ASP A 13 -3.66 2.99 3.49
CA ASP A 13 -3.52 1.67 2.88
C ASP A 13 -3.41 1.87 1.35
N VAL A 14 -2.32 1.38 0.77
CA VAL A 14 -2.03 1.52 -0.66
C VAL A 14 -2.39 0.20 -1.35
N GLU A 15 -3.67 0.11 -1.64
CA GLU A 15 -4.32 -0.95 -2.40
C GLU A 15 -5.29 -0.34 -3.43
N ASP A 16 -5.65 -1.10 -4.47
CA ASP A 16 -6.62 -0.66 -5.48
C ASP A 16 -8.04 -1.17 -5.18
N TYR A 17 -9.03 -0.62 -5.88
CA TYR A 17 -10.45 -0.89 -5.60
C TYR A 17 -10.82 -2.37 -5.66
N PHE A 18 -10.09 -3.18 -6.43
CA PHE A 18 -10.36 -4.62 -6.59
C PHE A 18 -9.68 -5.50 -5.54
N GLN A 19 -8.83 -4.90 -4.68
CA GLN A 19 -8.07 -5.60 -3.65
C GLN A 19 -8.74 -5.53 -2.29
N VAL A 20 -9.62 -4.53 -2.08
CA VAL A 20 -10.32 -4.34 -0.81
C VAL A 20 -11.13 -5.58 -0.40
N SER A 21 -11.20 -5.84 0.90
CA SER A 21 -11.89 -7.01 1.48
C SER A 21 -13.34 -7.15 1.03
N ALA A 22 -14.03 -6.06 0.68
CA ALA A 22 -15.42 -6.08 0.22
C ALA A 22 -15.60 -6.81 -1.12
N PHE A 23 -14.57 -6.85 -1.98
CA PHE A 23 -14.63 -7.53 -3.28
C PHE A 23 -13.89 -8.86 -3.31
N ALA A 24 -13.32 -9.33 -2.20
CA ALA A 24 -12.54 -10.56 -2.14
C ALA A 24 -13.29 -11.80 -2.67
N ASN A 25 -14.62 -11.86 -2.47
CA ASN A 25 -15.47 -12.96 -2.97
C ASN A 25 -16.03 -12.74 -4.38
N HIS A 26 -15.75 -11.58 -4.99
CA HIS A 26 -16.35 -11.15 -6.26
C HIS A 26 -15.31 -10.96 -7.37
N ILE A 27 -14.06 -10.67 -7.01
CA ILE A 27 -12.98 -10.41 -7.97
C ILE A 27 -11.85 -11.41 -7.70
N PRO A 28 -11.72 -12.46 -8.53
CA PRO A 28 -10.64 -13.44 -8.39
C PRO A 28 -9.28 -12.77 -8.56
N ARG A 29 -8.29 -13.19 -7.77
CA ARG A 29 -6.94 -12.59 -7.77
C ARG A 29 -6.24 -12.72 -9.11
N GLU A 30 -6.50 -13.82 -9.81
CA GLU A 30 -5.94 -14.09 -11.14
C GLU A 30 -6.35 -13.01 -12.15
N SER A 31 -7.50 -12.37 -11.92
CA SER A 31 -8.01 -11.29 -12.78
C SER A 31 -7.41 -9.91 -12.48
N TRP A 32 -6.72 -9.72 -11.34
CA TRP A 32 -6.20 -8.40 -10.95
C TRP A 32 -5.31 -7.77 -12.01
N SER A 33 -4.54 -8.60 -12.71
CA SER A 33 -3.60 -8.10 -13.71
C SER A 33 -4.26 -7.43 -14.91
N SER A 34 -5.51 -7.78 -15.23
CA SER A 34 -6.29 -7.25 -16.35
C SER A 34 -7.21 -6.07 -15.98
N LEU A 35 -7.32 -5.76 -14.69
CA LEU A 35 -8.13 -4.64 -14.20
C LEU A 35 -7.33 -3.33 -14.27
N SER A 36 -8.01 -2.25 -14.61
CA SER A 36 -7.39 -0.92 -14.70
C SER A 36 -7.11 -0.36 -13.31
N CYS A 37 -5.84 -0.22 -12.97
CA CYS A 37 -5.45 0.39 -11.70
C CYS A 37 -5.69 1.91 -11.70
N ARG A 38 -6.05 2.41 -10.53
CA ARG A 38 -6.27 3.83 -10.21
C ARG A 38 -5.39 4.31 -9.07
N VAL A 39 -4.68 3.39 -8.39
CA VAL A 39 -3.88 3.68 -7.21
C VAL A 39 -2.88 4.81 -7.45
N GLU A 40 -2.19 4.84 -8.59
CA GLU A 40 -1.13 5.82 -8.84
C GLU A 40 -1.64 7.27 -8.83
N VAL A 41 -2.69 7.54 -9.60
CA VAL A 41 -3.28 8.90 -9.64
C VAL A 41 -3.93 9.30 -8.32
N ASN A 42 -4.43 8.33 -7.55
CA ASN A 42 -5.02 8.59 -6.24
C ASN A 42 -3.94 8.92 -5.21
N ILE A 43 -2.82 8.19 -5.22
CA ILE A 43 -1.68 8.47 -4.35
C ILE A 43 -1.05 9.82 -4.68
N ASP A 44 -0.92 10.18 -5.96
CA ASP A 44 -0.41 11.50 -6.33
C ASP A 44 -1.26 12.64 -5.75
N ARG A 45 -2.59 12.48 -5.75
CA ARG A 45 -3.51 13.46 -5.12
C ARG A 45 -3.36 13.49 -3.59
N ILE A 46 -3.24 12.33 -2.96
CA ILE A 46 -3.05 12.25 -1.50
C ILE A 46 -1.72 12.91 -1.10
N LEU A 47 -0.64 12.65 -1.84
CA LEU A 47 0.66 13.27 -1.59
C LEU A 47 0.59 14.79 -1.73
N ALA A 48 -0.09 15.31 -2.76
CA ALA A 48 -0.29 16.74 -2.93
C ALA A 48 -1.03 17.37 -1.73
N LEU A 49 -2.14 16.76 -1.28
CA LEU A 49 -2.90 17.23 -0.12
C LEU A 49 -2.06 17.21 1.17
N LEU A 50 -1.27 16.16 1.37
CA LEU A 50 -0.40 16.05 2.55
C LEU A 50 0.72 17.09 2.53
N ASP A 51 1.26 17.41 1.35
CA ASP A 51 2.31 18.42 1.18
C ASP A 51 1.79 19.84 1.45
N GLU A 52 0.57 20.16 0.98
CA GLU A 52 -0.11 21.45 1.24
C GLU A 52 -0.20 21.75 2.75
N ASP A 53 -0.44 20.72 3.57
CA ASP A 53 -0.58 20.83 5.03
C ASP A 53 0.70 20.47 5.80
N CYS A 54 1.85 20.30 5.11
CA CYS A 54 3.12 19.86 5.71
C CYS A 54 2.98 18.60 6.58
N THR A 55 2.05 17.71 6.24
CA THR A 55 1.69 16.54 7.04
C THR A 55 2.43 15.30 6.54
N LYS A 56 2.97 14.51 7.48
CA LYS A 56 3.57 13.20 7.19
C LYS A 56 2.66 12.08 7.66
N ALA A 57 2.77 10.95 6.98
CA ALA A 57 1.90 9.80 7.14
C ALA A 57 2.68 8.51 6.88
N THR A 58 2.12 7.38 7.31
CA THR A 58 2.65 6.04 7.04
C THR A 58 1.81 5.38 5.96
N PHE A 59 2.45 4.90 4.90
CA PHE A 59 1.81 4.25 3.76
C PHE A 59 2.03 2.74 3.83
N PHE A 60 1.00 2.00 4.22
CA PHE A 60 1.00 0.54 4.23
C PHE A 60 0.76 0.05 2.81
N THR A 61 1.82 -0.38 2.13
CA THR A 61 1.78 -0.69 0.70
C THR A 61 1.76 -2.18 0.44
N LEU A 62 0.79 -2.63 -0.36
CA LEU A 62 0.71 -4.01 -0.80
C LEU A 62 1.86 -4.32 -1.76
N GLY A 63 2.56 -5.43 -1.55
CA GLY A 63 3.71 -5.84 -2.36
C GLY A 63 3.39 -5.93 -3.86
N TRP A 64 2.19 -6.43 -4.20
CA TRP A 64 1.67 -6.45 -5.58
C TRP A 64 1.64 -5.05 -6.23
N ILE A 65 1.23 -4.03 -5.47
CA ILE A 65 1.18 -2.63 -5.95
C ILE A 65 2.60 -2.07 -6.04
N ALA A 66 3.45 -2.34 -5.06
CA ALA A 66 4.83 -1.88 -5.05
C ALA A 66 5.67 -2.40 -6.24
N ASP A 67 5.51 -3.68 -6.63
CA ASP A 67 6.18 -4.25 -7.82
C ASP A 67 5.69 -3.61 -9.13
N ARG A 68 4.40 -3.29 -9.21
CA ARG A 68 3.79 -2.76 -10.42
C ARG A 68 4.02 -1.26 -10.59
N TYR A 69 4.08 -0.50 -9.49
CA TYR A 69 4.22 0.96 -9.49
C TYR A 69 5.43 1.44 -8.67
N PRO A 70 6.66 1.02 -9.01
CA PRO A 70 7.85 1.38 -8.22
C PRO A 70 8.13 2.89 -8.22
N ALA A 71 7.74 3.61 -9.28
CA ALA A 71 7.88 5.07 -9.34
C ALA A 71 6.98 5.77 -8.32
N MET A 72 5.74 5.28 -8.12
CA MET A 72 4.82 5.78 -7.10
C MET A 72 5.40 5.58 -5.69
N VAL A 73 5.95 4.40 -5.41
CA VAL A 73 6.62 4.10 -4.13
C VAL A 73 7.79 5.06 -3.87
N LYS A 74 8.61 5.32 -4.90
CA LYS A 74 9.70 6.31 -4.80
C LYS A 74 9.18 7.71 -4.49
N ARG A 75 8.04 8.13 -5.05
CA ARG A 75 7.41 9.43 -4.74
C ARG A 75 6.94 9.51 -3.29
N ILE A 76 6.33 8.45 -2.74
CA ILE A 76 5.94 8.37 -1.33
C ILE A 76 7.17 8.61 -0.43
N VAL A 77 8.27 7.88 -0.66
CA VAL A 77 9.49 8.00 0.13
C VAL A 77 10.16 9.38 -0.06
N ALA A 78 10.22 9.88 -1.30
CA ALA A 78 10.78 11.21 -1.60
C ALA A 78 9.99 12.35 -0.93
N GLY A 79 8.68 12.16 -0.71
CA GLY A 79 7.84 13.06 0.08
C GLY A 79 8.12 13.03 1.59
N GLY A 80 9.03 12.18 2.06
CA GLY A 80 9.37 12.05 3.49
C GLY A 80 8.33 11.29 4.31
N HIS A 81 7.48 10.51 3.66
CA HIS A 81 6.52 9.62 4.30
C HIS A 81 7.17 8.30 4.69
N GLU A 82 6.65 7.66 5.73
CA GLU A 82 7.07 6.30 6.09
C GLU A 82 6.44 5.30 5.13
N LEU A 83 7.25 4.38 4.59
CA LEU A 83 6.78 3.25 3.80
C LEU A 83 6.74 2.01 4.69
N ALA A 84 5.56 1.39 4.81
CA ALA A 84 5.35 0.19 5.59
C ALA A 84 4.80 -0.95 4.72
N SER A 85 5.00 -2.20 5.15
CA SER A 85 4.48 -3.39 4.46
C SER A 85 3.01 -3.62 4.78
N HIS A 86 2.21 -3.90 3.75
CA HIS A 86 0.83 -4.38 3.88
C HIS A 86 0.68 -5.84 3.40
N GLY A 87 1.75 -6.63 3.50
CA GLY A 87 1.80 -7.97 2.94
C GLY A 87 1.89 -7.97 1.41
N TRP A 88 1.77 -9.15 0.79
CA TRP A 88 1.90 -9.30 -0.66
C TRP A 88 0.56 -9.51 -1.37
N GLY A 89 -0.21 -10.50 -0.93
CA GLY A 89 -1.38 -11.00 -1.64
C GLY A 89 -2.71 -10.49 -1.12
N HIS A 90 -2.73 -9.71 -0.03
CA HIS A 90 -3.95 -9.26 0.66
C HIS A 90 -4.85 -10.45 1.05
N CYS A 91 -4.26 -11.51 1.62
CA CYS A 91 -5.01 -12.57 2.31
C CYS A 91 -5.34 -12.09 3.73
N ARG A 92 -6.51 -12.47 4.24
CA ARG A 92 -6.74 -12.34 5.68
C ARG A 92 -5.82 -13.30 6.41
N VAL A 93 -5.13 -12.78 7.43
CA VAL A 93 -4.23 -13.60 8.26
C VAL A 93 -4.98 -14.75 8.96
N SER A 94 -6.28 -14.58 9.24
CA SER A 94 -7.13 -15.64 9.80
C SER A 94 -7.29 -16.86 8.90
N ASP A 95 -7.07 -16.67 7.60
CA ASP A 95 -7.30 -17.67 6.56
C ASP A 95 -5.95 -18.24 6.05
N GLN A 96 -4.85 -17.95 6.75
CA GLN A 96 -3.50 -18.37 6.40
C GLN A 96 -2.91 -19.29 7.48
N GLU A 97 -2.22 -20.32 7.03
CA GLU A 97 -1.30 -21.07 7.87
C GLU A 97 -0.05 -20.21 8.19
N PRO A 98 0.65 -20.45 9.32
CA PRO A 98 1.79 -19.63 9.73
C PRO A 98 2.91 -19.49 8.67
N HIS A 99 3.13 -20.54 7.88
CA HIS A 99 4.12 -20.53 6.81
C HIS A 99 3.67 -19.69 5.60
N GLU A 100 2.37 -19.63 5.31
CA GLU A 100 1.80 -18.80 4.25
C GLU A 100 1.89 -17.32 4.62
N PHE A 101 1.53 -16.98 5.87
CA PHE A 101 1.71 -15.62 6.37
C PHE A 101 3.17 -15.20 6.37
N ARG A 102 4.08 -16.09 6.80
CA ARG A 102 5.52 -15.83 6.73
C ARG A 102 5.97 -15.52 5.31
N ASN A 103 5.54 -16.33 4.33
CA ASN A 103 5.88 -16.11 2.93
C ASN A 103 5.33 -14.78 2.41
N ASP A 104 4.09 -14.42 2.77
CA ASP A 104 3.45 -13.17 2.37
C ASP A 104 4.22 -11.92 2.84
N ILE A 105 4.78 -11.95 4.06
CA ILE A 105 5.50 -10.80 4.61
C ILE A 105 6.99 -10.75 4.24
N ILE A 106 7.62 -11.88 3.87
CA ILE A 106 9.04 -11.92 3.46
C ILE A 106 9.22 -11.84 1.96
N GLN A 107 8.15 -11.93 1.17
CA GLN A 107 8.26 -11.94 -0.29
C GLN A 107 8.94 -10.66 -0.78
N VAL A 108 10.21 -10.80 -1.15
CA VAL A 108 11.01 -9.75 -1.76
C VAL A 108 10.62 -9.71 -3.23
N VAL A 109 10.31 -8.53 -3.76
CA VAL A 109 10.19 -8.29 -5.20
C VAL A 109 11.46 -8.86 -5.86
N PRO A 110 11.39 -9.92 -6.69
CA PRO A 110 12.55 -10.33 -7.47
C PRO A 110 12.96 -9.12 -8.32
N GLU A 111 14.22 -8.71 -8.28
CA GLU A 111 14.72 -7.71 -9.24
C GLU A 111 14.29 -8.14 -10.63
N LYS A 112 13.42 -7.36 -11.28
CA LYS A 112 13.16 -7.55 -12.71
C LYS A 112 14.51 -7.32 -13.40
N PRO A 113 15.08 -8.32 -14.10
CA PRO A 113 16.33 -8.12 -14.79
C PRO A 113 16.12 -6.95 -15.75
N HIS A 114 16.93 -5.92 -15.55
CA HIS A 114 16.88 -4.67 -16.28
C HIS A 114 16.76 -4.92 -17.79
N LEU A 115 15.73 -4.33 -18.42
CA LEU A 115 15.79 -3.96 -19.83
C LEU A 115 16.73 -2.76 -19.98
#